data_AF-A0A945BAW7-F1
#
_entry.id   AF-A0A945BAW7-F1
#
_cell.length_a   1.000
_cell.length_b   1.000
_cell.length_c   1.000
_cell.angle_alpha   90.00
_cell.angle_beta   90.00
_cell.angle_gamma   90.00
#
_symmetry.space_group_name_H-M   'P 1'
#
loop_
_entity.id
_entity.type
_entity.pdbx_description
1 polymer ?
#
loop_
_entity_poly.entity_id
_entity_poly.type
_entity_poly.pdbx_seq_one_letter_code
_entity_poly.pdbx_strand_id
1 'polypeptide(L)'
;MSNYVLLGTNAHKDLKVITARSKNYGDNVMHAMTFPMEFRDVQSSYPIFFCKDPESGQFYPTALFGLEQDQNLFLTEDGWDAAYIPMMIRRHPFLIGYQADSEHEDGKRPVVSIDMDNPRISESEG
;
A
#
# COMPACT_ATOMS: atom_id res chain seq x y z
N MET A 1 0.33 1.89 -15.47
CA MET A 1 -0.91 2.48 -14.93
C MET A 1 -1.58 1.39 -14.13
N SER A 2 -1.94 1.63 -12.87
CA SER A 2 -2.65 0.64 -12.06
C SER A 2 -4.07 0.38 -12.59
N ASN A 3 -4.55 -0.85 -12.44
CA ASN A 3 -5.84 -1.31 -12.92
C ASN A 3 -6.76 -1.60 -11.72
N TYR A 4 -7.35 -0.54 -11.17
CA TYR A 4 -8.21 -0.65 -10.00
C TYR A 4 -9.63 -1.06 -10.38
N VAL A 5 -10.08 -2.20 -9.88
CA VAL A 5 -11.45 -2.70 -10.04
C VAL A 5 -12.14 -2.86 -8.69
N LEU A 6 -13.46 -2.72 -8.66
CA LEU A 6 -14.24 -2.94 -7.45
C LEU A 6 -14.08 -4.39 -6.99
N LEU A 7 -13.69 -4.61 -5.72
CA LEU A 7 -13.61 -5.95 -5.17
C LEU A 7 -15.02 -6.54 -5.06
N GLY A 8 -15.21 -7.69 -5.68
CA GLY A 8 -16.50 -8.38 -5.72
C GLY A 8 -16.34 -9.88 -5.56
N THR A 9 -17.20 -10.49 -4.74
CA THR A 9 -17.12 -11.90 -4.35
C THR A 9 -17.10 -12.84 -5.56
N ASN A 10 -18.00 -12.66 -6.53
CA ASN A 10 -18.09 -13.55 -7.70
C ASN A 10 -16.96 -13.34 -8.70
N ALA A 11 -16.58 -12.07 -8.93
CA ALA A 11 -15.57 -11.71 -9.93
C ALA A 11 -14.15 -12.10 -9.51
N HIS A 12 -13.87 -12.16 -8.20
CA HIS A 12 -12.53 -12.40 -7.65
C HIS A 12 -12.46 -13.65 -6.78
N LYS A 13 -13.43 -14.58 -6.91
CA LYS A 13 -13.54 -15.78 -6.07
C LYS A 13 -12.32 -16.70 -6.13
N ASP A 14 -11.64 -16.73 -7.28
CA ASP A 14 -10.50 -17.60 -7.56
C ASP A 14 -9.16 -16.85 -7.37
N LEU A 15 -9.22 -15.54 -7.09
CA LEU A 15 -8.02 -14.76 -6.84
C LEU A 15 -7.45 -15.04 -5.46
N LYS A 16 -6.13 -15.16 -5.44
CA LYS A 16 -5.30 -15.27 -4.26
C LYS A 16 -4.36 -14.08 -4.18
N VAL A 17 -3.93 -13.77 -2.96
CA VAL A 17 -3.03 -12.66 -2.67
C VAL A 17 -1.77 -13.19 -2.02
N ILE A 18 -0.65 -13.03 -2.71
CA ILE A 18 0.66 -13.41 -2.20
C ILE A 18 1.05 -12.45 -1.07
N THR A 19 1.16 -12.99 0.14
CA THR A 19 1.51 -12.22 1.35
C THR A 19 3.01 -12.15 1.63
N ALA A 20 3.81 -12.97 0.93
CA ALA A 20 5.26 -12.96 1.00
C ALA A 20 5.84 -11.59 0.63
N ARG A 21 7.03 -11.28 1.15
CA ARG A 21 7.69 -9.99 0.94
C ARG A 21 8.92 -10.15 0.06
N SER A 22 8.96 -9.42 -1.03
CA SER A 22 10.03 -9.51 -2.03
C SER A 22 9.93 -8.37 -3.03
N LYS A 23 11.06 -8.05 -3.68
CA LYS A 23 11.11 -7.12 -4.80
C LYS A 23 10.19 -7.56 -5.95
N ASN A 24 10.00 -8.88 -6.14
CA ASN A 24 9.13 -9.43 -7.17
C ASN A 24 7.65 -9.06 -6.96
N TYR A 25 7.28 -8.70 -5.74
CA TYR A 25 5.93 -8.32 -5.35
C TYR A 25 5.76 -6.81 -5.12
N GLY A 26 6.74 -6.01 -5.58
CA GLY A 26 6.70 -4.55 -5.51
C GLY A 26 7.03 -3.96 -4.13
N ASP A 27 7.71 -4.69 -3.25
CA ASP A 27 8.12 -4.17 -1.94
C ASP A 27 9.40 -3.32 -1.98
N ASN A 28 10.07 -3.24 -3.13
CA ASN A 28 11.30 -2.47 -3.32
C ASN A 28 11.05 -0.97 -3.45
N VAL A 29 10.14 -0.40 -2.66
CA VAL A 29 9.82 1.03 -2.69
C VAL A 29 10.76 1.82 -1.79
N MET A 30 11.11 3.03 -2.19
CA MET A 30 12.01 3.93 -1.44
C MET A 30 11.42 4.41 -0.11
N HIS A 31 10.10 4.60 -0.06
CA HIS A 31 9.38 5.09 1.11
C HIS A 31 7.90 4.73 1.01
N ALA A 32 7.17 4.88 2.12
CA ALA A 32 5.72 4.79 2.14
C ALA A 32 5.10 5.93 2.94
N MET A 33 3.98 6.47 2.47
CA MET A 33 3.18 7.40 3.27
C MET A 33 2.70 6.71 4.56
N THR A 34 2.71 7.45 5.67
CA THR A 34 2.20 6.99 6.98
C THR A 34 1.27 8.05 7.57
N PHE A 35 0.74 7.82 8.78
CA PHE A 35 -0.20 8.72 9.44
C PHE A 35 0.09 8.81 10.95
N PRO A 36 -0.28 9.92 11.62
CA PRO A 36 0.00 10.10 13.05
C PRO A 36 -0.45 8.95 13.96
N MET A 37 -1.56 8.29 13.63
CA MET A 37 -2.06 7.13 14.38
C MET A 37 -1.11 5.91 14.33
N GLU A 38 -0.22 5.87 13.34
CA GLU A 38 0.73 4.78 13.08
C GLU A 38 2.16 5.10 13.56
N PHE A 39 2.44 6.37 13.92
CA PHE A 39 3.80 6.85 14.17
C PHE A 39 4.53 6.06 15.26
N ARG A 40 3.82 5.60 16.29
CA ARG A 40 4.44 4.83 17.38
C ARG A 40 5.10 3.54 16.86
N ASP A 41 4.43 2.86 15.95
CA ASP A 41 4.92 1.61 15.38
C ASP A 41 5.97 1.89 14.31
N VAL A 42 5.72 2.87 13.43
CA VAL A 42 6.64 3.23 12.35
C VAL A 42 7.98 3.74 12.87
N GLN A 43 8.00 4.67 13.83
CA GLN A 43 9.24 5.27 14.34
C GLN A 43 10.16 4.24 15.03
N SER A 44 9.62 3.11 15.45
CA SER A 44 10.40 2.03 16.07
C SER A 44 11.31 1.31 15.08
N SER A 45 10.98 1.37 13.78
CA SER A 45 11.66 0.66 12.70
C SER A 45 12.25 1.61 11.64
N TYR A 46 11.63 2.77 11.41
CA TYR A 46 11.98 3.68 10.31
C TYR A 46 12.07 5.13 10.75
N PRO A 47 12.97 5.93 10.15
CA PRO A 47 12.87 7.38 10.20
C PRO A 47 11.55 7.86 9.56
N ILE A 48 10.89 8.82 10.21
CA ILE A 48 9.72 9.52 9.66
C ILE A 48 10.17 10.87 9.09
N PHE A 49 9.98 11.04 7.79
CA PHE A 49 10.26 12.28 7.05
C PHE A 49 8.96 13.00 6.70
N PHE A 50 9.04 14.30 6.45
CA PHE A 50 7.91 15.07 5.91
C PHE A 50 8.25 15.52 4.50
N CYS A 51 7.58 14.90 3.53
CA CYS A 51 7.72 15.23 2.12
C CYS A 51 6.72 16.32 1.76
N LYS A 52 7.14 17.27 0.93
CA LYS A 52 6.25 18.30 0.38
C LYS A 52 5.63 17.77 -0.91
N ASP A 53 4.32 17.72 -0.96
CA ASP A 53 3.59 17.42 -2.17
C ASP A 53 3.77 18.56 -3.19
N PRO A 54 4.23 18.28 -4.42
CA PRO A 54 4.55 19.32 -5.39
C PRO A 54 3.32 20.05 -5.93
N GLU A 55 2.13 19.41 -5.92
CA GLU A 55 0.89 19.99 -6.45
C GLU A 55 0.19 20.89 -5.42
N SER A 56 -0.05 20.37 -4.21
CA SER A 56 -0.76 21.06 -3.14
C SER A 56 0.14 21.92 -2.25
N GLY A 57 1.46 21.67 -2.27
CA GLY A 57 2.44 22.31 -1.39
C GLY A 57 2.36 21.89 0.08
N GLN A 58 1.46 20.96 0.43
CA GLN A 58 1.29 20.46 1.79
C GLN A 58 2.36 19.43 2.13
N PHE A 59 2.65 19.29 3.42
CA PHE A 59 3.56 18.24 3.90
C PHE A 59 2.77 16.99 4.28
N TYR A 60 3.29 15.82 3.93
CA TYR A 60 2.80 14.54 4.39
C TYR A 60 3.94 13.71 5.00
N PRO A 61 3.66 12.94 6.07
CA PRO A 61 4.66 12.10 6.69
C PRO A 61 4.89 10.81 5.89
N THR A 62 6.14 10.38 5.83
CA THR A 62 6.55 9.16 5.15
C THR A 62 7.59 8.38 5.96
N ALA A 63 7.48 7.05 5.97
CA ALA A 63 8.50 6.14 6.46
C ALA A 63 9.55 5.93 5.36
N LEU A 64 10.81 6.23 5.64
CA LEU A 64 11.90 6.10 4.67
C LEU A 64 12.52 4.70 4.75
N PHE A 65 12.65 4.03 3.60
CA PHE A 65 13.20 2.67 3.49
C PHE A 65 14.53 2.60 2.74
N GLY A 66 14.75 3.52 1.81
CA GLY A 66 15.95 3.61 0.98
C GLY A 66 16.28 5.05 0.61
N LEU A 67 17.43 5.24 -0.04
CA LEU A 67 17.90 6.57 -0.49
C LEU A 67 17.75 6.75 -2.01
N GLU A 68 17.46 5.67 -2.72
CA GLU A 68 17.29 5.65 -4.18
C GLU A 68 15.92 5.08 -4.56
N GLN A 69 15.45 5.44 -5.75
CA GLN A 69 14.25 4.83 -6.32
C GLN A 69 14.47 3.32 -6.45
N ASP A 70 13.39 2.55 -6.26
CA ASP A 70 13.39 1.09 -6.35
C ASP A 70 14.29 0.37 -5.33
N GLN A 71 14.70 1.07 -4.25
CA GLN A 71 15.52 0.54 -3.16
C GLN A 71 14.75 0.51 -1.84
N ASN A 72 14.78 -0.65 -1.17
CA ASN A 72 14.32 -0.81 0.21
C ASN A 72 15.40 -1.55 1.00
N LEU A 73 16.07 -0.86 1.94
CA LEU A 73 17.17 -1.42 2.74
C LEU A 73 16.69 -2.39 3.82
N PHE A 74 15.38 -2.43 4.08
CA PHE A 74 14.74 -3.37 5.00
C PHE A 74 14.20 -4.60 4.25
N LEU A 75 14.47 -4.74 2.96
CA LEU A 75 14.04 -5.89 2.17
C LEU A 75 15.24 -6.79 1.85
N THR A 76 15.22 -7.99 2.41
CA THR A 76 16.25 -9.03 2.24
C THR A 76 15.73 -10.15 1.34
N GLU A 77 16.58 -11.15 1.06
CA GLU A 77 16.15 -12.37 0.34
C GLU A 77 15.12 -13.19 1.13
N ASP A 78 15.17 -13.12 2.46
CA ASP A 78 14.25 -13.81 3.37
C ASP A 78 12.94 -13.03 3.62
N GLY A 79 12.86 -11.79 3.13
CA GLY A 79 11.69 -10.93 3.23
C GLY A 79 11.97 -9.59 3.91
N TRP A 80 10.92 -8.98 4.46
CA TRP A 80 10.99 -7.65 5.07
C TRP A 80 11.54 -7.74 6.50
N ASP A 81 12.77 -7.25 6.70
CA ASP A 81 13.52 -7.25 7.96
C ASP A 81 13.24 -5.98 8.77
N ALA A 82 12.05 -5.93 9.37
CA ALA A 82 11.66 -4.89 10.32
C ALA A 82 10.53 -5.39 11.23
N ALA A 83 10.44 -4.86 12.45
CA ALA A 83 9.40 -5.24 13.39
C ALA A 83 7.99 -4.78 12.96
N TYR A 84 7.92 -3.76 12.12
CA TYR A 84 6.67 -3.20 11.64
C TYR A 84 6.73 -2.95 10.14
N ILE A 85 5.65 -3.27 9.40
CA ILE A 85 5.50 -2.90 8.00
C ILE A 85 4.36 -1.88 7.91
N PRO A 86 4.58 -0.69 7.33
CA PRO A 86 3.53 0.32 7.26
C PRO A 86 2.26 -0.19 6.59
N MET A 87 1.11 0.23 7.09
CA MET A 87 -0.23 -0.15 6.63
C MET A 87 -0.42 0.19 5.15
N MET A 88 0.20 1.27 4.67
CA MET A 88 0.17 1.66 3.26
C MET A 88 0.86 0.60 2.36
N ILE A 89 1.83 -0.14 2.88
CA ILE A 89 2.45 -1.30 2.21
C ILE A 89 1.61 -2.56 2.42
N ARG A 90 1.17 -2.82 3.65
CA ARG A 90 0.42 -4.03 4.00
C ARG A 90 -0.92 -4.16 3.27
N ARG A 91 -1.56 -3.03 2.92
CA ARG A 91 -2.85 -3.04 2.24
C ARG A 91 -2.79 -3.53 0.81
N HIS A 92 -1.62 -3.54 0.15
CA HIS A 92 -1.53 -3.99 -1.24
C HIS A 92 -2.00 -5.45 -1.39
N PRO A 93 -2.79 -5.77 -2.44
CA PRO A 93 -3.13 -4.93 -3.61
C PRO A 93 -4.40 -4.06 -3.45
N PHE A 94 -4.93 -3.90 -2.25
CA PHE A 94 -6.21 -3.24 -2.00
C PHE A 94 -6.09 -1.72 -1.73
N LEU A 95 -7.15 -0.99 -2.07
CA LEU A 95 -7.35 0.42 -1.73
C LEU A 95 -8.82 0.70 -1.42
N ILE A 96 -9.07 1.87 -0.82
CA ILE A 96 -10.42 2.42 -0.69
C ILE A 96 -10.65 3.37 -1.87
N GLY A 97 -11.61 3.02 -2.73
CA GLY A 97 -12.19 3.90 -3.73
C GLY A 97 -13.49 4.54 -3.22
N TYR A 98 -14.06 5.44 -4.02
CA TYR A 98 -15.34 6.07 -3.73
C TYR A 98 -16.26 5.94 -4.94
N GLN A 99 -17.49 5.51 -4.72
CA GLN A 99 -18.55 5.49 -5.73
C GLN A 99 -19.59 6.55 -5.41
N ALA A 100 -20.15 7.18 -6.44
CA ALA A 100 -21.26 8.10 -6.27
C ALA A 100 -22.46 7.34 -5.69
N ASP A 101 -23.00 7.85 -4.59
CA ASP A 101 -24.14 7.27 -3.89
C ASP A 101 -24.94 8.41 -3.29
N SER A 102 -26.05 8.77 -3.93
CA SER A 102 -26.90 9.89 -3.52
C SER A 102 -27.60 9.68 -2.18
N GLU A 103 -27.61 8.45 -1.65
CA GLU A 103 -28.20 8.12 -0.35
C GLU A 103 -27.17 8.21 0.79
N HIS A 104 -25.88 8.31 0.47
CA HIS A 104 -24.81 8.46 1.46
C HIS A 104 -24.64 9.93 1.86
N GLU A 105 -24.30 10.22 3.14
CA GLU A 105 -24.24 11.59 3.67
C GLU A 105 -23.36 12.55 2.85
N ASP A 106 -22.24 12.06 2.32
CA ASP A 106 -21.30 12.82 1.48
C ASP A 106 -21.52 12.65 -0.04
N GLY A 107 -22.61 12.02 -0.45
CA GLY A 107 -22.89 11.68 -1.87
C GLY A 107 -21.91 10.65 -2.45
N LYS A 108 -21.03 10.08 -1.61
CA LYS A 108 -19.99 9.13 -1.98
C LYS A 108 -19.92 8.02 -0.94
N ARG A 109 -19.95 6.78 -1.42
CA ARG A 109 -19.78 5.58 -0.59
C ARG A 109 -18.36 5.03 -0.74
N PRO A 110 -17.64 4.77 0.37
CA PRO A 110 -16.35 4.11 0.31
C PRO A 110 -16.54 2.65 -0.11
N VAL A 111 -15.70 2.19 -1.04
CA VAL A 111 -15.70 0.81 -1.55
C VAL A 111 -14.28 0.26 -1.56
N VAL A 112 -14.14 -1.05 -1.33
CA VAL A 112 -12.84 -1.70 -1.47
C VAL A 112 -12.60 -2.02 -2.94
N SER A 113 -11.47 -1.56 -3.46
CA SER A 113 -10.99 -1.89 -4.80
C SER A 113 -9.70 -2.69 -4.71
N ILE A 114 -9.40 -3.41 -5.78
CA ILE A 114 -8.18 -4.21 -5.94
C ILE A 114 -7.46 -3.79 -7.21
N ASP A 115 -6.13 -3.66 -7.15
CA ASP A 115 -5.27 -3.40 -8.31
C ASP A 115 -4.93 -4.69 -9.04
N MET A 116 -5.64 -4.99 -10.13
CA MET A 116 -5.51 -6.24 -10.88
C MET A 116 -4.13 -6.43 -11.52
N ASP A 117 -3.38 -5.34 -11.73
CA ASP A 117 -2.03 -5.39 -12.29
C ASP A 117 -0.95 -5.54 -11.21
N ASN A 118 -1.34 -5.66 -9.93
CA ASN A 118 -0.40 -5.82 -8.85
C ASN A 118 0.24 -7.22 -8.87
N PRO A 119 1.57 -7.33 -8.77
CA PRO A 119 2.28 -8.62 -8.85
C PRO A 119 1.96 -9.58 -7.70
N ARG A 120 1.21 -9.14 -6.68
CA ARG A 120 0.72 -10.00 -5.59
C ARG A 120 -0.52 -10.80 -5.96
N ILE A 121 -1.19 -10.47 -7.06
CA ILE A 121 -2.38 -11.19 -7.49
C ILE A 121 -1.96 -12.44 -8.24
N SER A 122 -2.56 -13.56 -7.86
CA SER A 122 -2.32 -14.87 -8.47
C SER A 122 -3.61 -15.68 -8.46
N GLU A 123 -3.73 -16.65 -9.35
CA GLU A 123 -4.81 -17.65 -9.35
C GLU A 123 -4.38 -18.96 -8.67
N SER A 124 -3.07 -19.16 -8.49
CA SER A 124 -2.50 -20.42 -7.99
C SER A 124 -1.90 -20.31 -6.59
N GLU A 125 -1.23 -19.19 -6.29
CA GLU A 125 -0.40 -19.00 -5.10
C GLU A 125 -0.94 -17.89 -4.19
N GLY A 126 -0.81 -18.07 -2.87
CA GLY A 126 -1.30 -17.12 -1.85
C GLY A 126 -2.07 -17.81 -0.74
#